data_AF-A0A656JML2-F1
#
_entry.id   AF-A0A656JML2-F1
#
_cell.length_a   1.000
_cell.length_b   1.000
_cell.length_c   1.000
_cell.angle_alpha   90.00
_cell.angle_beta   90.00
_cell.angle_gamma   90.00
#
_symmetry.space_group_name_H-M   'P 1'
#
loop_
_entity.id
_entity.type
_entity.pdbx_description
1 polymer ?
#
loop_
_entity_poly.entity_id
_entity_poly.type
_entity_poly.pdbx_seq_one_letter_code
_entity_poly.pdbx_strand_id
1 'polypeptide(L)'
;MSDEAERWREKYLKGIEQQDKLEKRWDARLDLLRRGLVRSSLAAEGSDRAVDECMKEMREIVRRDDMDAGLAALIPRLEKAVLDSEQRREVRVGQIGSALTALVTQLQALPLTREVRKPLKRFAKDLEERA
;
A
#
# COMPACT_ATOMS: atom_id res chain seq x y z
N MET A 1 -5.91 61.47 13.88
CA MET A 1 -4.73 60.62 13.57
C MET A 1 -4.68 59.32 14.41
N SER A 2 -5.30 59.24 15.60
CA SER A 2 -5.30 58.04 16.46
C SER A 2 -6.22 56.90 15.95
N ASP A 3 -7.45 57.22 15.54
CA ASP A 3 -8.46 56.21 15.14
C ASP A 3 -8.06 55.36 13.94
N GLU A 4 -7.30 55.92 13.00
CA GLU A 4 -6.84 55.18 11.84
C GLU A 4 -5.74 54.19 12.20
N ALA A 5 -4.80 54.60 13.07
CA ALA A 5 -3.76 53.72 13.59
C ALA A 5 -4.35 52.59 14.45
N GLU A 6 -5.36 52.88 15.27
CA GLU A 6 -6.09 51.86 16.05
C GLU A 6 -6.85 50.88 15.17
N ARG A 7 -7.55 51.35 14.13
CA ARG A 7 -8.24 50.47 13.16
C ARG A 7 -7.28 49.55 12.42
N TRP A 8 -6.13 50.05 11.97
CA TRP A 8 -5.11 49.21 11.34
C TRP A 8 -4.54 48.20 12.33
N ARG A 9 -4.22 48.61 13.56
CA ARG A 9 -3.74 47.71 14.61
C ARG A 9 -4.73 46.58 14.90
N GLU A 10 -6.01 46.89 15.03
CA GLU A 10 -7.05 45.90 15.24
C GLU A 10 -7.19 44.96 14.04
N LYS A 11 -7.11 45.49 12.81
CA LYS A 11 -7.13 44.67 11.59
C LYS A 11 -5.93 43.72 11.51
N TYR A 12 -4.72 44.19 11.83
CA TYR A 12 -3.53 43.35 11.86
C TYR A 12 -3.63 42.27 12.94
N LEU A 13 -4.11 42.61 14.14
CA LEU A 13 -4.32 41.65 15.21
C LEU A 13 -5.32 40.55 14.78
N LYS A 14 -6.47 40.94 14.22
CA LYS A 14 -7.46 39.99 13.68
C LYS A 14 -6.88 39.13 12.56
N GLY A 15 -6.02 39.70 11.72
CA GLY A 15 -5.33 38.95 10.65
C GLY A 15 -4.40 37.88 11.21
N ILE A 16 -3.59 38.22 12.21
CA ILE A 16 -2.67 37.28 12.88
C ILE A 16 -3.46 36.17 13.58
N GLU A 17 -4.54 36.51 14.30
CA GLU A 17 -5.39 35.51 14.96
C GLU A 17 -6.06 34.55 13.98
N GLN A 18 -6.46 35.04 12.79
CA GLN A 18 -7.00 34.19 11.74
C GLN A 18 -5.94 33.28 11.14
N GLN A 19 -4.73 33.79 10.94
CA GLN A 19 -3.61 33.01 10.42
C GLN A 19 -3.21 31.89 11.39
N ASP A 20 -3.06 32.18 12.68
CA ASP A 20 -2.75 31.18 13.71
C ASP A 20 -3.83 30.08 13.79
N LYS A 21 -5.12 30.45 13.65
CA LYS A 21 -6.21 29.47 13.57
C LYS A 21 -6.13 28.59 12.33
N LEU A 22 -5.71 29.13 11.18
CA LEU A 22 -5.55 28.37 9.94
C LEU A 22 -4.36 27.43 10.02
N GLU A 23 -3.23 27.89 10.55
CA GLU A 23 -2.02 27.09 10.77
C GLU A 23 -2.32 25.88 11.66
N LYS A 24 -2.95 26.09 12.82
CA LYS A 24 -3.39 25.00 13.72
C LYS A 24 -4.30 23.97 13.03
N ARG A 25 -5.19 24.42 12.14
CA ARG A 25 -6.07 23.52 11.39
C ARG A 25 -5.29 22.71 10.35
N TRP A 26 -4.31 23.32 9.70
CA TRP A 26 -3.45 22.64 8.74
C TRP A 26 -2.57 21.60 9.42
N ASP A 27 -1.98 21.93 10.56
CA ASP A 27 -1.18 20.99 11.36
C ASP A 27 -2.01 19.78 11.80
N ALA A 28 -3.23 20.02 12.32
CA ALA A 28 -4.13 18.95 12.71
C ALA A 28 -4.52 18.03 11.53
N ARG A 29 -4.72 18.62 10.33
CA ARG A 29 -5.01 17.86 9.12
C ARG A 29 -3.80 17.07 8.64
N LEU A 30 -2.61 17.66 8.69
CA LEU A 30 -1.37 16.99 8.30
C LEU A 30 -1.10 15.81 9.23
N ASP A 31 -1.25 15.96 10.53
CA ASP A 31 -1.09 14.89 11.50
C ASP A 31 -2.09 13.73 11.27
N LEU A 32 -3.35 14.04 10.96
CA LEU A 32 -4.34 13.03 10.58
C LEU A 32 -3.89 12.23 9.35
N LEU A 33 -3.38 12.91 8.32
CA LEU A 33 -2.86 12.27 7.11
C LEU A 33 -1.62 11.41 7.40
N ARG A 34 -0.67 11.90 8.21
CA ARG A 34 0.51 11.14 8.66
C ARG A 34 0.08 9.84 9.35
N ARG A 35 -0.86 9.91 10.28
CA ARG A 35 -1.39 8.72 11.00
C ARG A 35 -2.11 7.75 10.05
N GLY A 36 -2.93 8.28 9.15
CA GLY A 36 -3.61 7.49 8.12
C GLY A 36 -2.62 6.74 7.23
N LEU A 37 -1.59 7.43 6.74
CA LEU A 37 -0.56 6.83 5.90
C LEU A 37 0.26 5.77 6.64
N VAL A 38 0.67 6.03 7.89
CA VAL A 38 1.35 5.03 8.72
C VAL A 38 0.49 3.78 8.88
N ARG A 39 -0.81 3.94 9.18
CA ARG A 39 -1.72 2.80 9.34
C ARG A 39 -1.91 2.01 8.05
N SER A 40 -2.09 2.71 6.92
CA SER A 40 -2.20 2.07 5.60
C SER A 40 -0.92 1.35 5.21
N SER A 41 0.26 1.92 5.50
CA SER A 41 1.54 1.27 5.24
C SER A 41 1.69 -0.04 6.01
N LEU A 42 1.26 -0.09 7.27
CA LEU A 42 1.28 -1.31 8.09
C LEU A 42 0.28 -2.36 7.58
N ALA A 43 -0.87 -1.93 7.07
CA ALA A 43 -1.86 -2.84 6.49
C ALA A 43 -1.40 -3.47 5.17
N ALA A 44 -0.46 -2.83 4.46
CA ALA A 44 0.09 -3.31 3.20
C ALA A 44 1.32 -4.23 3.36
N GLU A 45 1.84 -4.39 4.59
CA GLU A 45 3.03 -5.20 4.85
C GLU A 45 2.80 -6.71 4.69
N GLY A 46 3.86 -7.42 4.31
CA GLY A 46 3.91 -8.89 4.24
C GLY A 46 3.57 -9.46 2.87
N SER A 47 3.40 -8.62 1.85
CA SER A 47 3.14 -9.04 0.47
C SER A 47 4.42 -9.35 -0.30
N ASP A 48 5.42 -8.48 -0.18
CA ASP A 48 6.72 -8.59 -0.84
C ASP A 48 7.77 -7.75 -0.11
N ARG A 49 8.98 -8.30 0.03
CA ARG A 49 10.06 -7.69 0.82
C ARG A 49 10.45 -6.30 0.31
N ALA A 50 10.50 -6.08 -1.01
CA ALA A 50 10.89 -4.77 -1.53
C ALA A 50 9.81 -3.71 -1.27
N VAL A 51 8.54 -4.11 -1.28
CA VAL A 51 7.42 -3.26 -0.89
C VAL A 51 7.49 -2.93 0.61
N ASP A 52 7.75 -3.93 1.45
CA ASP A 52 7.89 -3.75 2.91
C ASP A 52 9.03 -2.78 3.26
N GLU A 53 10.17 -2.90 2.58
CA GLU A 53 11.31 -2.00 2.76
C GLU A 53 10.95 -0.55 2.41
N CYS A 54 10.22 -0.33 1.30
CA CYS A 54 9.75 1.00 0.91
C CYS A 54 8.70 1.54 1.90
N MET A 55 7.77 0.71 2.37
CA MET A 55 6.76 1.11 3.36
C MET A 55 7.40 1.48 4.70
N LYS A 56 8.46 0.78 5.11
CA LYS A 56 9.24 1.14 6.29
C LYS A 56 9.93 2.50 6.12
N GLU A 57 10.58 2.73 4.98
CA GLU A 57 11.20 4.02 4.66
C GLU A 57 10.18 5.16 4.67
N MET A 58 8.97 4.93 4.10
CA MET A 58 7.87 5.89 4.11
C MET A 58 7.50 6.33 5.53
N ARG A 59 7.38 5.36 6.45
CA ARG A 59 7.04 5.65 7.85
C ARG A 59 8.11 6.47 8.56
N GLU A 60 9.39 6.26 8.25
CA GLU A 60 10.46 7.08 8.82
C GLU A 60 10.47 8.50 8.25
N ILE A 61 10.14 8.66 6.96
CA ILE A 61 10.06 9.97 6.31
C ILE A 61 8.92 10.81 6.89
N VAL A 62 7.72 10.24 7.03
CA VAL A 62 6.55 11.02 7.50
C VAL A 62 6.54 11.36 8.98
N ARG A 63 7.50 10.82 9.76
CA ARG A 63 7.76 11.25 11.14
C ARG A 63 8.55 12.57 11.19
N ARG A 64 9.16 12.99 10.09
CA ARG A 64 9.92 14.24 9.98
C ARG A 64 9.03 15.35 9.44
N ASP A 65 9.40 16.60 9.70
CA ASP A 65 8.66 17.76 9.18
C ASP A 65 9.05 18.12 7.74
N ASP A 66 10.25 17.75 7.29
CA ASP A 66 10.79 17.98 5.94
C ASP A 66 10.60 16.76 5.01
N MET A 67 9.36 16.26 4.91
CA MET A 67 9.09 14.99 4.21
C MET A 67 9.05 15.07 2.68
N ASP A 68 8.84 16.26 2.10
CA ASP A 68 8.50 16.42 0.68
C ASP A 68 9.53 15.80 -0.26
N ALA A 69 10.82 16.13 -0.07
CA ALA A 69 11.89 15.60 -0.90
C ALA A 69 12.06 14.07 -0.73
N GLY A 70 11.92 13.58 0.50
CA GLY A 70 11.99 12.15 0.81
C GLY A 70 10.86 11.38 0.16
N LEU A 71 9.63 11.86 0.28
CA LEU A 71 8.45 11.25 -0.35
C LEU A 71 8.55 11.30 -1.87
N ALA A 72 8.97 12.43 -2.45
CA ALA A 72 9.14 12.56 -3.90
C ALA A 72 10.15 11.54 -4.46
N ALA A 73 11.22 11.24 -3.71
CA ALA A 73 12.20 10.22 -4.09
C ALA A 73 11.70 8.78 -3.84
N LEU A 74 10.90 8.57 -2.80
CA LEU A 74 10.43 7.24 -2.40
C LEU A 74 9.25 6.74 -3.26
N ILE A 75 8.29 7.60 -3.59
CA ILE A 75 7.06 7.22 -4.30
C ILE A 75 7.35 6.43 -5.59
N PRO A 76 8.23 6.88 -6.50
CA PRO A 76 8.53 6.13 -7.73
C PRO A 76 9.16 4.76 -7.46
N ARG A 77 9.97 4.64 -6.40
CA ARG A 77 10.58 3.37 -5.98
C ARG A 77 9.51 2.40 -5.47
N LEU A 78 8.58 2.90 -4.67
CA LEU A 78 7.47 2.11 -4.15
C LEU A 78 6.57 1.63 -5.29
N GLU A 79 6.20 2.51 -6.22
CA GLU A 79 5.39 2.16 -7.41
C GLU A 79 6.03 1.03 -8.20
N LYS A 80 7.34 1.14 -8.48
CA LYS A 80 8.10 0.09 -9.14
C LYS A 80 8.12 -1.22 -8.34
N ALA A 81 8.37 -1.16 -7.03
CA ALA A 81 8.41 -2.34 -6.17
C ALA A 81 7.06 -3.08 -6.14
N VAL A 82 5.95 -2.33 -6.13
CA VAL A 82 4.59 -2.89 -6.19
C VAL A 82 4.34 -3.57 -7.53
N LEU A 83 4.66 -2.93 -8.65
CA LEU A 83 4.50 -3.52 -9.98
C LEU A 83 5.34 -4.81 -10.13
N ASP A 84 6.60 -4.76 -9.71
CA ASP A 84 7.49 -5.91 -9.77
C ASP A 84 7.00 -7.05 -8.85
N SER A 85 6.42 -6.71 -7.70
CA SER A 85 5.82 -7.67 -6.76
C SER A 85 4.61 -8.39 -7.38
N GLU A 86 3.68 -7.64 -7.99
CA GLU A 86 2.52 -8.23 -8.65
C GLU A 86 2.93 -9.13 -9.81
N GLN A 87 3.89 -8.70 -10.64
CA GLN A 87 4.41 -9.52 -11.73
C GLN A 87 5.02 -10.83 -11.20
N ARG A 88 5.81 -10.77 -10.12
CA ARG A 88 6.34 -11.98 -9.48
C ARG A 88 5.22 -12.85 -8.93
N ARG A 89 4.19 -12.26 -8.33
CA ARG A 89 3.04 -12.99 -7.78
C ARG A 89 2.29 -13.73 -8.88
N GLU A 90 2.00 -13.08 -10.00
CA GLU A 90 1.36 -13.70 -11.17
C GLU A 90 2.19 -14.85 -11.73
N VAL A 91 3.50 -14.65 -11.93
CA VAL A 91 4.40 -15.71 -12.42
C VAL A 91 4.41 -16.91 -11.46
N ARG A 92 4.51 -16.66 -10.15
CA ARG A 92 4.45 -17.75 -9.15
C ARG A 92 3.13 -18.50 -9.20
N VAL A 93 2.01 -17.79 -9.29
CA VAL A 93 0.68 -18.42 -9.38
C VAL A 93 0.57 -19.28 -10.64
N GLY A 94 1.02 -18.77 -11.80
CA GLY A 94 1.03 -19.53 -13.05
C GLY A 94 1.93 -20.77 -12.99
N GLN A 95 3.13 -20.64 -12.41
CA GLN A 95 4.05 -21.78 -12.21
C GLN A 95 3.47 -22.85 -11.28
N ILE A 96 2.87 -22.43 -10.17
CA ILE A 96 2.20 -23.36 -9.23
C ILE A 96 1.02 -24.04 -9.93
N GLY A 97 0.19 -23.30 -10.66
CA GLY A 97 -0.92 -23.86 -11.43
C GLY A 97 -0.43 -24.92 -12.42
N SER A 98 0.59 -24.60 -13.23
CA SER A 98 1.20 -25.54 -14.17
C SER A 98 1.76 -26.79 -13.49
N ALA A 99 2.49 -26.62 -12.39
CA ALA A 99 3.06 -27.74 -11.62
C ALA A 99 1.97 -28.64 -11.01
N LEU A 100 0.90 -28.06 -10.47
CA LEU A 100 -0.24 -28.81 -9.94
C LEU A 100 -0.96 -29.58 -11.04
N THR A 101 -1.21 -28.96 -12.21
CA THR A 101 -1.82 -29.63 -13.36
C THR A 101 -0.97 -30.80 -13.85
N ALA A 102 0.36 -30.62 -13.94
CA ALA A 102 1.28 -31.69 -14.30
C ALA A 102 1.23 -32.85 -13.30
N LEU A 103 1.25 -32.55 -12.00
CA LEU A 103 1.20 -33.55 -10.93
C LEU A 103 -0.14 -34.32 -10.93
N VAL A 104 -1.25 -33.63 -11.13
CA VAL A 104 -2.58 -34.26 -11.26
C VAL A 104 -2.62 -35.19 -12.47
N THR A 105 -2.04 -34.78 -13.60
CA THR A 105 -1.96 -35.61 -14.82
C THR A 105 -1.15 -36.88 -14.57
N GLN A 106 0.01 -36.76 -13.90
CA GLN A 106 0.86 -37.90 -13.53
C GLN A 106 0.12 -38.87 -12.59
N LEU A 107 -0.58 -38.36 -11.57
CA LEU A 107 -1.36 -39.19 -10.65
C LEU A 107 -2.52 -39.91 -11.35
N GLN A 108 -3.20 -39.25 -12.30
CA GLN A 108 -4.30 -39.86 -13.05
C GLN A 108 -3.86 -41.03 -13.96
N ALA A 109 -2.59 -41.07 -14.36
CA ALA A 109 -2.02 -42.16 -15.16
C ALA A 109 -1.80 -43.45 -14.33
N LEU A 110 -1.79 -43.36 -13.00
CA LEU A 110 -1.62 -44.52 -12.13
C LEU A 110 -2.92 -45.35 -12.03
N PRO A 111 -2.83 -46.66 -11.73
CA PRO A 111 -4.00 -47.51 -11.50
C PRO A 111 -4.68 -47.18 -10.16
N LEU A 112 -5.39 -46.04 -10.12
CA LEU A 112 -6.11 -45.55 -8.93
C LEU A 112 -7.48 -46.22 -8.77
N THR A 113 -7.89 -46.45 -7.52
CA THR A 113 -9.26 -46.83 -7.16
C THR A 113 -10.26 -45.72 -7.50
N ARG A 114 -11.55 -46.06 -7.65
CA ARG A 114 -12.60 -45.08 -7.99
C ARG A 114 -12.73 -43.96 -6.95
N GLU A 115 -12.49 -44.25 -5.69
CA GLU A 115 -12.58 -43.31 -4.58
C GLU A 115 -11.55 -42.18 -4.65
N VAL A 116 -10.37 -42.45 -5.21
CA VAL A 116 -9.31 -41.44 -5.40
C VAL A 116 -9.42 -40.76 -6.77
N ARG A 117 -9.78 -41.53 -7.81
CA ARG A 117 -9.87 -41.00 -9.18
C ARG A 117 -10.94 -39.92 -9.34
N LYS A 118 -12.09 -40.04 -8.67
CA LYS A 118 -13.19 -39.07 -8.76
C LYS A 118 -12.82 -37.68 -8.20
N PRO A 119 -12.34 -37.54 -6.95
CA PRO A 119 -11.86 -36.28 -6.42
C PRO A 119 -10.74 -35.67 -7.25
N LEU A 120 -9.81 -36.49 -7.74
CA LEU A 120 -8.68 -36.02 -8.55
C LEU A 120 -9.12 -35.42 -9.90
N LYS A 121 -10.14 -36.01 -10.55
CA LYS A 121 -10.74 -35.42 -11.76
C LYS A 121 -11.47 -34.10 -11.47
N ARG A 122 -12.15 -34.00 -10.33
CA ARG A 122 -12.81 -32.76 -9.92
C ARG A 122 -11.79 -31.66 -9.65
N PHE A 123 -10.73 -31.97 -8.90
CA PHE A 123 -9.65 -31.03 -8.63
C PHE A 123 -8.94 -30.57 -9.91
N ALA A 124 -8.72 -31.46 -10.89
CA ALA A 124 -8.19 -31.08 -12.20
C ALA A 124 -9.06 -30.01 -12.89
N LYS A 125 -10.38 -30.23 -12.88
CA LYS A 125 -11.35 -29.27 -13.45
C LYS A 125 -11.34 -27.95 -12.68
N ASP A 126 -11.31 -27.99 -11.36
CA ASP A 126 -11.26 -26.80 -10.51
C ASP A 126 -9.94 -26.00 -10.72
N LEU A 127 -8.84 -26.66 -11.10
CA LEU A 127 -7.58 -26.00 -11.47
C LEU A 127 -7.69 -25.30 -12.82
N GLU A 128 -8.29 -25.94 -13.83
CA GLU A 128 -8.53 -25.33 -15.15
C GLU A 128 -9.45 -24.10 -15.06
N GLU A 129 -10.43 -24.10 -14.14
CA GLU A 129 -11.31 -22.96 -13.90
C GLU A 129 -10.63 -21.79 -13.16
N ARG A 130 -9.47 -22.02 -12.53
CA ARG A 130 -8.72 -21.03 -11.74
C ARG A 130 -7.45 -20.50 -12.42
N ALA A 131 -7.03 -21.13 -13.51
CA ALA A 131 -5.90 -20.72 -14.33
C ALA A 131 -6.32 -19.62 -15.31
#